data_AF-A0AAN7L9B0-F1
#
_entry.id   AF-A0AAN7L9B0-F1
#
_cell.length_a   1.000
_cell.length_b   1.000
_cell.length_c   1.000
_cell.angle_alpha   90.00
_cell.angle_beta   90.00
_cell.angle_gamma   90.00
#
_symmetry.space_group_name_H-M   'P 1'
#
loop_
_entity.id
_entity.type
_entity.pdbx_description
1 polymer ?
#
loop_
_entity_poly.entity_id
_entity_poly.type
_entity_poly.pdbx_seq_one_letter_code
_entity_poly.pdbx_strand_id
1 'polypeptide(L)' 'MAVPLLSKKIVKKRVKKFKRPESDRKISVKPNWRRSEGIDSRVRRKFKGCTLMPNIGYG' A
#
# COMPACT_ATOMS: atom_id res chain seq x y z
N MET A 1 3.76 -11.16 -33.98
CA MET A 1 3.30 -10.56 -32.70
C MET A 1 2.26 -11.51 -32.11
N ALA A 2 2.47 -12.04 -30.91
CA ALA A 2 1.49 -12.91 -30.27
C ALA A 2 0.32 -12.06 -29.71
N VAL A 3 -0.92 -12.47 -29.98
CA VAL A 3 -2.11 -11.79 -29.44
C VAL A 3 -2.47 -12.43 -28.09
N PRO A 4 -2.54 -11.67 -26.98
CA PRO A 4 -2.83 -12.22 -25.67
C PRO A 4 -4.31 -12.60 -25.52
N LEU A 5 -4.58 -13.72 -24.86
CA LEU A 5 -5.93 -14.15 -24.52
C LEU A 5 -6.45 -13.40 -23.29
N LEU A 6 -7.48 -12.56 -23.48
CA LEU A 6 -8.18 -11.86 -22.39
C LEU A 6 -9.37 -12.69 -21.90
N SER A 7 -9.11 -13.79 -21.19
CA SER A 7 -10.16 -14.73 -20.74
C SER A 7 -10.93 -14.25 -19.50
N LYS A 8 -10.35 -13.38 -18.67
CA LYS A 8 -10.96 -12.90 -17.42
C LYS A 8 -10.88 -11.38 -17.29
N LYS A 9 -11.99 -10.77 -16.84
CA LYS A 9 -12.04 -9.34 -16.50
C LYS A 9 -11.09 -9.06 -15.34
N ILE A 10 -10.14 -8.15 -15.55
CA ILE A 10 -9.17 -7.72 -14.54
C ILE A 10 -9.88 -6.86 -13.50
N VAL A 11 -10.08 -7.40 -12.30
CA VAL A 11 -10.60 -6.65 -11.15
C VAL A 11 -9.44 -6.15 -10.30
N LYS A 12 -9.37 -4.85 -10.04
CA LYS A 12 -8.36 -4.25 -9.16
C LYS A 12 -8.90 -4.16 -7.73
N LYS A 13 -8.43 -5.03 -6.84
CA LYS A 13 -8.83 -5.05 -5.42
C LYS A 13 -8.50 -3.74 -4.69
N ARG A 14 -7.43 -3.06 -5.12
CA ARG A 14 -7.04 -1.74 -4.62
C ARG A 14 -6.30 -0.97 -5.71
N VAL A 15 -6.72 0.27 -5.91
CA VAL A 15 -6.06 1.19 -6.87
C VAL A 15 -5.13 2.16 -6.15
N LYS A 16 -5.45 2.54 -4.91
CA LYS A 16 -4.66 3.50 -4.13
C LYS A 16 -3.32 2.91 -3.70
N LYS A 17 -2.22 3.59 -4.06
CA LYS A 17 -0.85 3.25 -3.66
C LYS A 17 -0.72 3.19 -2.13
N PHE A 18 0.10 2.25 -1.65
CA PHE A 18 0.50 2.19 -0.25
C PHE A 18 1.56 3.26 0.02
N LYS A 19 1.15 4.35 0.68
CA LYS A 19 2.04 5.45 1.04
C LYS A 19 2.70 5.19 2.39
N ARG A 20 3.98 5.59 2.52
CA ARG A 20 4.68 5.58 3.81
C ARG A 20 4.03 6.59 4.78
N PRO A 21 3.89 6.27 6.07
CA PRO A 21 3.39 7.24 7.06
C PRO A 21 4.32 8.47 7.12
N GLU A 22 3.74 9.65 7.33
CA GLU A 22 4.42 10.96 7.40
C GLU A 22 5.08 11.45 6.09
N SER A 23 4.97 10.72 4.97
CA SER A 23 5.52 11.17 3.68
C SER A 23 4.85 12.44 3.14
N ASP A 24 3.65 12.75 3.63
CA ASP A 24 2.91 13.97 3.33
C ASP A 24 3.46 15.19 4.08
N ARG A 25 4.12 14.99 5.23
CA ARG A 25 4.62 16.07 6.09
C ARG A 25 6.12 16.33 5.94
N LYS A 26 6.90 15.28 5.63
CA LYS A 26 8.38 15.33 5.56
C LYS A 26 8.85 14.98 4.16
N ILE A 27 9.46 15.93 3.45
CA ILE A 27 9.98 15.75 2.08
C ILE A 27 11.06 14.64 2.03
N SER A 28 11.85 14.50 3.09
CA SER A 28 12.86 13.43 3.22
C SER A 28 12.26 12.03 3.28
N VAL A 29 10.99 11.91 3.69
CA VAL A 29 10.28 10.64 3.77
C VAL A 29 9.59 10.37 2.44
N LYS A 30 10.27 9.60 1.57
CA LYS A 30 9.72 9.19 0.28
C LYS A 30 8.38 8.43 0.44
N PRO A 31 7.44 8.58 -0.51
CA PRO A 31 6.11 7.97 -0.43
C PRO A 31 6.11 6.45 -0.62
N ASN A 32 7.21 5.86 -1.09
CA ASN A 32 7.34 4.41 -1.29
C ASN A 32 7.15 3.65 0.04
N TRP A 33 6.34 2.59 -0.02
CA TRP A 33 6.01 1.80 1.16
C TRP A 33 7.26 1.22 1.84
N ARG A 34 7.30 1.35 3.16
CA ARG A 34 8.21 0.60 4.05
C ARG A 34 7.44 0.15 5.28
N ARG A 35 7.78 -1.03 5.80
CA ARG A 35 7.21 -1.53 7.06
C ARG A 35 7.68 -0.63 8.21
N SER A 36 6.75 -0.30 9.10
CA SER A 36 7.02 0.51 10.30
C SER A 36 7.46 -0.40 11.45
N GLU A 37 8.66 -0.16 11.98
CA GLU A 37 9.22 -0.97 13.07
C GLU A 37 8.93 -0.38 14.47
N GLY A 38 8.70 0.93 14.58
CA GLY A 38 8.55 1.63 15.87
C GLY A 38 7.37 1.14 16.71
N ILE A 39 7.58 0.99 18.03
CA ILE A 39 6.59 0.39 18.93
C ILE A 39 5.28 1.19 19.02
N ASP A 40 5.38 2.52 18.97
CA ASP A 40 4.24 3.43 19.06
C ASP A 40 3.61 3.74 17.69
N SER A 41 4.08 3.09 16.63
CA SER A 41 3.52 3.32 15.30
C SER A 41 2.06 2.88 15.23
N ARG A 42 1.18 3.85 14.99
CA ARG A 42 -0.26 3.62 14.80
C ARG A 42 -0.57 2.66 13.65
N VAL A 43 0.25 2.69 12.61
CA VAL A 43 0.14 1.83 11.42
C VAL A 43 0.56 0.40 11.76
N ARG A 44 1.66 0.21 12.51
CA ARG A 44 2.09 -1.11 13.01
C ARG A 44 1.03 -1.76 13.88
N ARG A 45 0.39 -0.96 14.75
CA ARG A 45 -0.72 -1.37 15.63
C ARG A 45 -2.07 -1.52 14.92
N LYS A 46 -2.14 -1.25 13.60
CA LYS A 46 -3.34 -1.38 12.76
C LYS A 46 -4.54 -0.56 13.25
N PHE A 47 -4.32 0.64 13.81
CA PHE A 47 -5.44 1.50 14.19
C PHE A 47 -6.27 1.91 12.97
N LYS A 48 -7.60 1.99 13.17
CA LYS A 48 -8.54 2.48 12.14
C LYS A 48 -8.23 3.94 11.77
N GLY A 49 -8.49 4.31 10.52
CA GLY A 49 -8.21 5.67 10.00
C GLY A 49 -6.76 5.95 9.63
N CYS A 50 -5.82 5.04 9.92
CA CYS A 50 -4.43 5.15 9.47
C CYS A 50 -4.22 4.56 8.06
N THR A 51 -3.04 4.78 7.49
CA THR A 51 -2.66 4.15 6.23
C THR A 51 -2.61 2.62 6.38
N LEU A 52 -3.27 1.92 5.46
CA LEU A 52 -3.32 0.46 5.45
C LEU A 52 -1.97 -0.13 5.02
N MET A 53 -1.63 -1.30 5.57
CA MET A 53 -0.43 -2.04 5.18
C MET A 53 -0.70 -2.93 3.95
N PRO A 54 0.27 -3.12 3.05
CA PRO A 54 0.22 -4.17 2.04
C PRO A 54 0.15 -5.54 2.70
N ASN A 55 -0.71 -6.39 2.16
CA ASN A 55 -0.87 -7.78 2.56
C ASN A 55 -1.26 -8.62 1.32
N ILE A 56 -1.19 -9.94 1.46
CA ILE A 56 -1.50 -10.91 0.39
C ILE A 56 -2.95 -10.77 -0.10
N GLY A 57 -3.86 -10.32 0.75
CA GLY A 57 -5.27 -10.13 0.40
C GLY A 57 -5.54 -9.08 -0.68
N TYR A 58 -4.61 -8.16 -0.92
CA TYR A 58 -4.73 -7.15 -1.98
C TYR A 58 -4.22 -7.63 -3.36
N GLY A 59 -3.49 -8.76 -3.40
CA GLY A 59 -3.03 -9.40 -4.64
C GLY A 59 -4.14 -10.08 -5.41
#